data_AF-A0A2N2QTB6-F1
#
_entry.id   AF-A0A2N2QTB6-F1
#
_cell.length_a   1.000
_cell.length_b   1.000
_cell.length_c   1.000
_cell.angle_alpha   90.00
_cell.angle_beta   90.00
_cell.angle_gamma   90.00
#
_symmetry.space_group_name_H-M   'P 1'
#
loop_
_entity.id
_entity.type
_entity.pdbx_description
1 polymer ?
#
loop_
_entity_poly.entity_id
_entity_poly.type
_entity_poly.pdbx_seq_one_letter_code
_entity_poly.pdbx_strand_id
1 'polypeptide(L)'
;MDFWFLVFIFTVAILIAVGGALVLVGYLGTLPASFDHGWQYWLPAMLLPIVGPLWFAGRHWSDFARPGKQLLFGVLLLVAAVGLLYGAGPHFVDRMAAGIK
;
A
#
# COMPACT_ATOMS: atom_id res chain seq x y z
N MET A 1 -8.20 -19.71 19.51
CA MET A 1 -8.39 -18.69 18.45
C MET A 1 -9.32 -19.29 17.42
N ASP A 2 -10.36 -18.57 17.01
CA ASP A 2 -11.28 -19.06 15.98
C ASP A 2 -10.61 -19.07 14.60
N PHE A 3 -10.91 -20.09 13.80
CA PHE A 3 -10.32 -20.28 12.47
C PHE A 3 -10.58 -19.07 11.55
N TRP A 4 -11.75 -18.46 11.65
CA TRP A 4 -12.14 -17.29 10.86
C TRP A 4 -11.31 -16.06 11.20
N PHE A 5 -11.04 -15.81 12.48
CA PHE A 5 -10.12 -14.77 12.91
C PHE A 5 -8.71 -15.03 12.38
N LEU A 6 -8.20 -16.27 12.45
CA LEU A 6 -6.88 -16.59 11.92
C LEU A 6 -6.78 -16.29 10.42
N VAL A 7 -7.76 -16.73 9.63
CA VAL A 7 -7.80 -16.43 8.19
C VAL A 7 -7.88 -14.92 7.94
N PHE A 8 -8.68 -14.19 8.73
CA PHE A 8 -8.80 -12.75 8.64
C PHE A 8 -7.47 -12.03 8.92
N ILE A 9 -6.82 -12.30 10.06
CA ILE A 9 -5.56 -11.63 10.40
C ILE A 9 -4.48 -11.98 9.38
N PHE A 10 -4.44 -13.23 8.92
CA PHE A 10 -3.43 -13.70 7.98
C PHE A 10 -3.61 -13.05 6.61
N THR A 11 -4.86 -12.91 6.15
CA THR A 11 -5.20 -12.17 4.93
C THR A 11 -4.75 -10.71 5.04
N VAL A 12 -5.10 -10.03 6.13
CA VAL A 12 -4.65 -8.64 6.35
C VAL A 12 -3.14 -8.54 6.37
N ALA A 13 -2.46 -9.46 7.07
CA ALA A 13 -1.00 -9.47 7.17
C ALA A 13 -0.34 -9.63 5.80
N ILE A 14 -0.83 -10.54 4.95
CA ILE A 14 -0.33 -10.71 3.58
C ILE A 14 -0.56 -9.45 2.76
N LEU A 15 -1.76 -8.86 2.82
CA LEU A 15 -2.08 -7.64 2.07
C LEU A 15 -1.16 -6.48 2.47
N ILE A 16 -0.89 -6.31 3.77
CA ILE A 16 0.03 -5.27 4.26
C ILE A 16 1.47 -5.60 3.86
N ALA A 17 1.92 -6.85 4.03
CA ALA A 17 3.30 -7.23 3.71
C ALA A 17 3.60 -7.08 2.21
N VAL A 18 2.75 -7.65 1.35
CA VAL A 18 2.91 -7.58 -0.10
C VAL A 18 2.66 -6.16 -0.60
N GLY A 19 1.60 -5.51 -0.12
CA GLY A 19 1.26 -4.14 -0.51
C GLY A 19 2.37 -3.16 -0.14
N GLY A 20 2.85 -3.22 1.10
CA GLY A 20 3.95 -2.39 1.59
C GLY A 20 5.26 -2.65 0.84
N ALA A 21 5.60 -3.91 0.56
CA ALA A 21 6.77 -4.25 -0.24
C ALA A 21 6.68 -3.68 -1.67
N LEU A 22 5.52 -3.78 -2.32
CA LEU A 22 5.31 -3.24 -3.66
C LEU A 22 5.39 -1.70 -3.68
N VAL A 23 4.79 -1.02 -2.69
CA VAL A 23 4.91 0.44 -2.56
C VAL A 23 6.37 0.83 -2.36
N LEU A 24 7.10 0.15 -1.48
CA LEU A 24 8.50 0.45 -1.21
C LEU A 24 9.38 0.27 -2.46
N VAL A 25 9.25 -0.88 -3.14
CA VAL A 25 10.04 -1.16 -4.35
C VAL A 25 9.68 -0.19 -5.47
N GLY A 26 8.39 0.10 -5.66
CA GLY A 26 7.94 1.07 -6.64
C GLY A 26 8.47 2.48 -6.34
N TYR A 27 8.47 2.88 -5.07
CA TYR A 27 9.01 4.16 -4.60
C TYR A 27 10.50 4.29 -4.87
N LEU A 28 11.28 3.24 -4.57
CA LEU A 28 12.71 3.18 -4.86
C LEU A 28 13.00 3.20 -6.37
N GLY A 29 12.06 2.74 -7.20
CA GLY A 29 12.17 2.82 -8.66
C GLY A 29 11.83 4.20 -9.25
N THR A 30 11.05 5.03 -8.55
CA THR A 30 10.57 6.32 -9.05
C THR A 30 11.26 7.52 -8.43
N LEU A 31 11.57 7.48 -7.13
CA LEU A 31 12.12 8.64 -6.41
C LEU A 31 13.51 9.01 -6.91
N PRO A 32 14.50 8.10 -7.01
CA PRO A 32 15.81 8.44 -7.56
C PRO A 32 15.70 9.02 -8.97
N ALA A 33 14.87 8.41 -9.81
CA ALA A 33 14.67 8.85 -11.18
C ALA A 33 14.01 10.23 -11.31
N SER A 34 13.18 10.62 -10.33
CA SER A 34 12.55 11.94 -10.33
C SER A 34 13.56 13.08 -10.17
N PHE A 35 14.73 12.83 -9.54
CA PHE A 35 15.79 13.84 -9.43
C PHE A 35 16.40 14.20 -10.79
N ASP A 36 16.46 13.24 -11.72
CA ASP A 36 16.99 13.46 -13.07
C ASP A 36 16.05 14.29 -13.96
N HIS A 37 14.78 14.45 -13.55
CA HIS A 37 13.76 15.18 -14.31
C HIS A 37 13.55 16.62 -13.80
N GLY A 38 14.20 17.01 -12.71
CA GLY A 38 14.17 18.35 -12.15
C GLY A 38 13.17 18.56 -11.00
N TRP A 39 13.20 19.76 -10.42
CA TRP A 39 12.52 20.07 -9.14
C TRP A 39 11.01 19.92 -9.16
N GLN A 40 10.37 20.09 -10.32
CA GLN A 40 8.93 19.92 -10.48
C GLN A 40 8.49 18.47 -10.29
N TYR A 41 9.40 17.50 -10.37
CA TYR A 41 9.09 16.07 -10.23
C TYR A 41 9.56 15.48 -8.91
N TRP A 42 10.79 15.77 -8.49
CA TRP A 42 11.29 15.22 -7.22
C TRP A 42 10.61 15.84 -6.00
N LEU A 43 10.22 17.11 -6.06
CA LEU A 43 9.59 17.78 -4.93
C LEU A 43 8.20 17.18 -4.61
N PRO A 44 7.28 16.98 -5.58
CA PRO A 44 6.05 16.23 -5.32
C PRO A 44 6.32 14.77 -4.91
N ALA A 45 7.29 14.09 -5.54
CA ALA A 45 7.63 12.70 -5.22
C ALA A 45 8.07 12.51 -3.77
N MET A 46 8.78 13.50 -3.21
CA MET A 46 9.29 13.48 -1.84
C MET A 46 8.23 13.95 -0.82
N LEU A 47 7.47 15.01 -1.13
CA LEU A 47 6.48 15.58 -0.20
C LEU A 47 5.22 14.72 -0.08
N LEU A 48 4.84 14.02 -1.16
CA LEU A 48 3.67 13.16 -1.21
C LEU A 48 4.11 11.73 -1.55
N PRO A 49 4.56 10.92 -0.57
CA PRO A 49 5.30 9.67 -0.80
C PRO A 49 4.51 8.56 -1.52
N ILE A 50 3.19 8.73 -1.68
CA ILE A 50 2.35 7.84 -2.48
C ILE A 50 1.91 8.54 -3.78
N VAL A 51 1.31 9.73 -3.66
CA VAL A 51 0.70 10.44 -4.79
C VAL A 51 1.75 10.96 -5.77
N GLY A 52 2.85 11.52 -5.27
CA GLY A 52 3.92 12.08 -6.09
C GLY A 52 4.61 11.03 -6.98
N PRO A 53 5.07 9.90 -6.43
CA PRO A 53 5.63 8.79 -7.20
C PRO A 53 4.67 8.21 -8.24
N LEU A 54 3.39 8.05 -7.90
CA LEU A 54 2.35 7.60 -8.84
C LEU A 54 2.16 8.59 -9.98
N TRP A 55 2.11 9.89 -9.67
CA TRP A 55 1.99 10.95 -10.67
C TRP A 55 3.23 11.00 -11.59
N PHE A 56 4.44 10.91 -11.02
CA PHE A 56 5.69 10.87 -11.78
C PHE A 56 5.73 9.68 -12.74
N ALA A 57 5.45 8.47 -12.25
CA ALA A 57 5.42 7.26 -13.06
C ALA A 57 4.33 7.31 -14.13
N GLY A 58 3.17 7.89 -13.82
CA GLY A 58 2.10 8.11 -14.78
C GLY A 58 2.49 9.07 -15.90
N ARG A 59 3.27 10.11 -15.59
CA ARG A 59 3.74 11.08 -16.59
C ARG A 59 4.81 10.50 -17.53
N HIS A 60 5.61 9.57 -17.04
CA HIS A 60 6.72 8.92 -17.75
C HIS A 60 6.48 7.42 -17.90
N TRP A 61 5.25 7.02 -18.26
CA TRP A 61 4.84 5.61 -18.23
C TRP A 61 5.66 4.71 -19.17
N SER A 62 6.13 5.22 -20.30
CA SER A 62 7.03 4.49 -21.22
C SER A 62 8.23 3.89 -20.50
N ASP A 63 8.82 4.65 -19.58
CA ASP A 63 10.08 4.33 -18.92
C ASP A 63 9.85 3.74 -17.51
N PHE A 64 8.74 4.11 -16.87
CA PHE A 64 8.44 3.76 -15.47
C PHE A 64 7.18 2.90 -15.27
N ALA A 65 6.70 2.20 -16.31
CA ALA A 65 5.52 1.33 -16.21
C ALA A 65 5.64 0.25 -15.11
N ARG A 66 6.83 -0.32 -14.89
CA ARG A 66 7.03 -1.38 -13.88
C ARG A 66 6.95 -0.80 -12.45
N PRO A 67 7.75 0.21 -12.07
CA PRO A 67 7.59 0.90 -10.78
C PRO A 67 6.18 1.47 -10.57
N GLY A 68 5.57 2.04 -11.62
CA GLY A 68 4.20 2.56 -11.57
C GLY A 68 3.16 1.50 -11.25
N LYS A 69 3.24 0.32 -11.87
CA LYS A 69 2.37 -0.83 -11.53
C LYS A 69 2.59 -1.31 -10.10
N GLN A 70 3.84 -1.37 -9.63
CA GLN A 70 4.14 -1.77 -8.26
C GLN A 70 3.52 -0.80 -7.24
N LEU A 71 3.67 0.51 -7.46
CA LEU A 71 3.00 1.53 -6.63
C LEU A 71 1.47 1.36 -6.66
N LEU A 72 0.88 1.23 -7.85
CA LEU A 72 -0.57 1.14 -8.00
C LEU A 72 -1.14 -0.09 -7.29
N PHE A 73 -0.60 -1.28 -7.58
CA PHE A 73 -1.06 -2.51 -6.93
C PHE A 73 -0.74 -2.52 -5.45
N GLY A 74 0.41 -2.00 -5.04
CA GLY A 74 0.78 -1.88 -3.64
C GLY A 74 -0.23 -1.03 -2.86
N VAL A 75 -0.60 0.15 -3.38
CA VAL A 75 -1.61 1.02 -2.77
C VAL A 75 -2.97 0.35 -2.72
N LEU A 76 -3.40 -0.34 -3.79
CA LEU A 76 -4.68 -1.05 -3.80
C LEU A 76 -4.74 -2.14 -2.72
N LEU A 77 -3.66 -2.89 -2.53
CA LEU A 77 -3.59 -3.92 -1.47
C LEU A 77 -3.64 -3.30 -0.07
N LEU A 78 -2.96 -2.17 0.15
CA LEU A 78 -3.01 -1.45 1.42
C LEU A 78 -4.41 -0.89 1.71
N VAL A 79 -5.07 -0.30 0.70
CA VAL A 79 -6.45 0.17 0.82
C VAL A 79 -7.40 -0.99 1.13
N ALA A 80 -7.22 -2.14 0.47
CA ALA A 80 -7.99 -3.34 0.77
C ALA A 80 -7.75 -3.85 2.20
N ALA A 81 -6.50 -3.85 2.67
CA ALA A 81 -6.16 -4.24 4.05
C ALA A 81 -6.83 -3.33 5.08
N VAL A 82 -6.75 -2.01 4.87
CA VAL A 82 -7.42 -1.01 5.73
C VAL A 82 -8.93 -1.20 5.67
N GLY A 83 -9.51 -1.36 4.48
CA GLY A 83 -10.93 -1.62 4.31
C GLY A 83 -11.40 -2.88 5.06
N LEU A 84 -10.63 -3.96 5.01
CA LEU A 84 -10.91 -5.18 5.76
C LEU A 84 -10.78 -4.97 7.28
N LEU A 85 -9.76 -4.25 7.73
CA LEU A 85 -9.58 -3.94 9.15
C LEU A 85 -10.74 -3.11 9.71
N TYR A 86 -11.14 -2.05 9.02
CA TYR A 86 -12.24 -1.19 9.47
C TYR A 86 -13.62 -1.83 9.26
N GLY A 87 -13.80 -2.65 8.21
CA GLY A 87 -15.08 -3.28 7.89
C GLY A 87 -15.38 -4.53 8.71
N ALA A 88 -14.39 -5.41 8.89
CA ALA A 88 -14.56 -6.70 9.57
C ALA A 88 -13.85 -6.78 10.93
N GLY A 89 -12.89 -5.90 11.21
CA GLY A 89 -12.17 -5.87 12.49
C GLY A 89 -13.08 -5.71 13.72
N PRO A 90 -14.04 -4.76 13.74
CA PRO A 90 -14.94 -4.59 14.89
C PRO A 90 -15.69 -5.87 15.26
N HIS A 91 -16.17 -6.61 14.26
CA HIS A 91 -16.88 -7.87 14.45
C HIS A 91 -16.06 -8.94 15.18
N PHE A 92 -14.75 -9.00 14.89
CA PHE A 92 -13.85 -9.92 15.60
C PHE A 92 -13.49 -9.43 17.00
N VAL A 93 -13.33 -8.11 17.19
CA VAL A 93 -13.08 -7.51 18.52
C VAL A 93 -14.25 -7.79 19.47
N ASP A 94 -15.49 -7.59 19.00
CA ASP A 94 -16.69 -7.82 19.81
C ASP A 94 -16.82 -9.29 20.24
N ARG A 95 -16.48 -10.23 19.34
CA ARG A 95 -16.47 -11.67 19.64
C ARG A 95 -15.40 -12.05 20.66
N MET A 96 -14.21 -11.45 20.57
CA MET A 96 -13.16 -11.67 21.56
C MET A 96 -13.55 -11.09 22.93
N ALA A 97 -14.17 -9.90 22.96
CA ALA A 97 -14.62 -9.28 24.20
C ALA A 97 -15.78 -10.04 24.87
N ALA A 98 -16.68 -10.63 24.09
CA ALA A 98 -17.79 -11.44 24.60
C ALA A 98 -17.33 -12.74 25.28
N GLY A 99 -16.17 -13.30 24.90
CA GLY A 99 -15.61 -14.51 25.51
C GLY A 99 -14.89 -14.29 26.85
N ILE A 100 -14.79 -13.06 27.34
CA ILE A 100 -14.11 -12.69 28.60
C ILE A 100 -15.13 -12.48 29.76
N LYS A 101 -16.44 -12.66 29.52
CA LYS A 101 -17.48 -12.62 30.55
C LYS A 101 -17.85 -13.99 31.08
#